data_AF-A0A8X6IZM4-F1
#
_entry.id   AF-A0A8X6IZM4-F1
#
_cell.length_a   1.000
_cell.length_b   1.000
_cell.length_c   1.000
_cell.angle_alpha   90.00
_cell.angle_beta   90.00
_cell.angle_gamma   90.00
#
_symmetry.space_group_name_H-M   'P 1'
#
loop_
_entity.id
_entity.type
_entity.pdbx_description
1 polymer ?
#
loop_
_entity_poly.entity_id
_entity_poly.type
_entity_poly.pdbx_seq_one_letter_code
_entity_poly.pdbx_strand_id
1 'polypeptide(L)'
;MFDKSNEGYTDEPLTKILSNIEDGEIVKLDRWFLKLSPNPKADLSNCEEGKKNLPLNVVNNYFSLGVDARIALEFHEAREARPGKFNSRFRNKMFYGQAGGKDLIQRKWKDLCNYVTLECDGQDMTSKLKEMKVHSILFLNISNYGGGTKPWGTSGFSQFQSPATDDGMIEVIGLTTYQL
;
A
#
# COMPACT_ATOMS: atom_id res chain seq x y z
N MET A 1 -0.72 -11.19 14.57
CA MET A 1 0.71 -11.51 14.68
C MET A 1 1.41 -10.81 13.52
N PHE A 2 2.17 -9.75 13.80
CA PHE A 2 3.05 -9.11 12.83
C PHE A 2 4.46 -9.31 13.30
N ASP A 3 5.24 -10.07 12.54
CA ASP A 3 6.67 -10.21 12.78
C ASP A 3 7.34 -8.86 12.48
N LYS A 4 7.99 -8.28 13.50
CA LYS A 4 8.78 -7.05 13.38
C LYS A 4 10.22 -7.33 12.93
N SER A 5 10.58 -8.58 12.70
CA SER A 5 11.83 -9.00 12.11
C SER A 5 11.61 -9.48 10.68
N ASN A 6 12.54 -9.13 9.81
CA ASN A 6 12.50 -9.39 8.37
C ASN A 6 12.25 -10.88 8.07
N GLU A 7 11.64 -11.13 6.90
CA GLU A 7 11.69 -12.37 6.12
C GLU A 7 10.45 -13.30 6.19
N GLY A 8 9.71 -13.47 5.08
CA GLY A 8 8.54 -14.36 5.01
C GLY A 8 8.85 -15.86 5.23
N TYR A 9 7.86 -16.72 5.41
CA TYR A 9 8.09 -18.09 5.93
C TYR A 9 8.66 -19.15 4.96
N THR A 10 8.99 -18.79 3.72
CA THR A 10 9.52 -19.76 2.75
C THR A 10 10.93 -20.18 3.15
N ASP A 11 11.16 -21.49 3.26
CA ASP A 11 12.44 -22.14 3.64
C ASP A 11 12.85 -22.04 5.12
N GLU A 12 12.00 -21.49 6.00
CA GLU A 12 12.23 -21.58 7.45
C GLU A 12 11.80 -22.96 7.99
N PRO A 13 12.60 -23.60 8.89
CA PRO A 13 12.18 -24.83 9.53
C PRO A 13 10.83 -24.65 10.25
N LEU A 14 9.89 -25.56 10.04
CA LEU A 14 8.57 -25.50 10.67
C LEU A 14 8.68 -25.39 12.21
N THR A 15 9.67 -26.06 12.81
CA THR A 15 9.96 -25.96 14.24
C THR A 15 10.28 -24.53 14.67
N LYS A 16 11.04 -23.77 13.89
CA LYS A 16 11.35 -22.36 14.16
C LYS A 16 10.08 -21.50 14.11
N ILE A 17 9.23 -21.72 13.10
CA ILE A 17 7.95 -21.00 12.97
C ILE A 17 7.05 -21.30 14.17
N LEU A 18 6.95 -22.57 14.58
CA LEU A 18 6.13 -22.97 15.73
C LEU A 18 6.67 -22.40 17.05
N SER A 19 7.99 -22.42 17.27
CA SER A 19 8.60 -21.76 18.44
C SER A 19 8.33 -20.26 18.43
N ASN A 20 8.43 -19.58 17.28
CA ASN A 20 8.09 -18.15 17.18
C ASN A 20 6.61 -17.87 17.47
N ILE A 21 5.71 -18.83 17.20
CA ILE A 21 4.28 -18.73 17.54
C ILE A 21 4.07 -18.93 19.04
N GLU A 22 4.75 -19.92 19.64
CA GLU A 22 4.69 -20.21 21.07
C GLU A 22 5.23 -19.05 21.91
N ASP A 23 6.37 -18.47 21.51
CA ASP A 23 7.03 -17.35 22.16
C ASP A 23 6.41 -15.99 21.77
N GLY A 24 5.45 -15.99 20.84
CA GLY A 24 4.87 -14.78 20.28
C GLY A 24 3.99 -14.02 21.27
N GLU A 25 4.15 -12.70 21.31
CA GLU A 25 3.28 -11.85 22.13
C GLU A 25 1.95 -11.54 21.44
N ILE A 26 0.87 -11.52 22.23
CA ILE A 26 -0.43 -11.05 21.78
C ILE A 26 -0.39 -9.52 21.73
N VAL A 27 -0.50 -8.99 20.52
CA VAL A 27 -0.61 -7.55 20.25
C VAL A 27 -1.99 -7.21 19.72
N LYS A 28 -2.47 -6.02 20.04
CA LYS A 28 -3.67 -5.46 19.42
C LYS A 28 -3.37 -5.06 17.98
N LEU A 29 -4.40 -5.11 17.14
CA LEU A 29 -4.33 -4.71 15.75
C LEU A 29 -5.64 -4.04 15.35
N ASP A 30 -5.54 -2.82 14.85
CA ASP A 30 -6.64 -2.12 14.24
C ASP A 30 -6.97 -2.71 12.87
N ARG A 31 -8.27 -2.80 12.59
CA ARG A 31 -8.78 -3.37 11.34
C ARG A 31 -9.72 -2.36 10.72
N TRP A 32 -9.39 -1.97 9.51
CA TRP A 32 -10.06 -0.85 8.84
C TRP A 32 -11.14 -1.36 7.92
N PHE A 33 -12.32 -0.75 8.00
CA PHE A 33 -13.44 -1.07 7.13
C PHE A 33 -13.49 -0.08 5.96
N LEU A 34 -13.38 -0.60 4.73
CA LEU A 34 -13.44 0.19 3.51
C LEU A 34 -14.87 0.22 2.95
N LYS A 35 -15.48 1.41 2.96
CA LYS A 35 -16.77 1.64 2.31
C LYS A 35 -16.56 2.17 0.91
N LEU A 36 -16.98 1.41 -0.10
CA LEU A 36 -16.96 1.83 -1.49
C LEU A 36 -18.34 2.37 -1.91
N SER A 37 -18.36 3.53 -2.56
CA SER A 37 -19.55 4.08 -3.20
C SER A 37 -19.20 4.67 -4.57
N PRO A 38 -20.02 4.47 -5.60
CA PRO A 38 -19.82 5.10 -6.90
C PRO A 38 -19.75 6.63 -6.79
N ASN A 39 -18.86 7.26 -7.55
CA ASN A 39 -18.83 8.71 -7.68
C ASN A 39 -19.82 9.15 -8.77
N PRO A 40 -20.97 9.78 -8.42
CA PRO A 40 -21.99 10.16 -9.39
C PRO A 40 -21.55 11.31 -10.32
N LYS A 41 -20.47 12.02 -9.97
CA LYS A 41 -19.93 13.14 -10.76
C LYS A 41 -18.85 12.69 -11.76
N ALA A 42 -18.42 11.43 -11.70
CA ALA A 42 -17.41 10.91 -12.61
C ALA A 42 -18.02 10.61 -13.98
N ASP A 43 -17.41 11.14 -15.05
CA ASP A 43 -17.72 10.71 -16.41
C ASP A 43 -17.03 9.37 -16.68
N LEU A 44 -17.83 8.33 -16.89
CA LEU A 44 -17.37 6.97 -17.13
C LEU A 44 -17.41 6.58 -18.61
N SER A 45 -17.76 7.50 -19.53
CA SER A 45 -17.98 7.17 -20.94
C SER A 45 -16.77 6.56 -21.64
N ASN A 46 -15.56 6.90 -21.16
CA ASN A 46 -14.28 6.45 -21.70
C ASN A 46 -13.47 5.60 -20.69
N CYS A 47 -14.11 5.06 -19.65
CA CYS A 47 -13.45 4.27 -18.62
C CYS A 47 -13.73 2.78 -18.77
N GLU A 48 -12.72 1.95 -18.53
CA GLU A 48 -12.94 0.51 -18.36
C GLU A 48 -13.81 0.25 -17.13
N GLU A 49 -14.72 -0.73 -17.21
CA GLU A 49 -15.62 -1.04 -16.11
C GLU A 49 -14.84 -1.66 -14.94
N GLY A 50 -14.76 -0.92 -13.84
CA GLY A 50 -14.20 -1.43 -12.59
C GLY A 50 -15.14 -2.40 -11.88
N LYS A 51 -14.60 -3.20 -10.94
CA LYS A 51 -15.44 -4.04 -10.07
C LYS A 51 -16.34 -3.16 -9.20
N LYS A 52 -17.66 -3.40 -9.27
CA LYS A 52 -18.67 -2.64 -8.50
C LYS A 52 -18.63 -2.91 -7.01
N ASN A 53 -18.16 -4.10 -6.63
CA ASN A 53 -18.07 -4.54 -5.24
C ASN A 53 -16.65 -5.00 -4.93
N LEU A 54 -16.22 -4.74 -3.70
CA LEU A 54 -14.97 -5.25 -3.19
C LEU A 54 -15.16 -6.71 -2.76
N PRO A 55 -14.24 -7.63 -3.12
CA PRO A 55 -14.29 -9.01 -2.62
C PRO A 55 -14.07 -9.07 -1.10
N LEU A 56 -13.34 -8.10 -0.55
CA LEU A 56 -13.13 -7.90 0.88
C LEU A 56 -13.09 -6.40 1.17
N ASN A 57 -13.80 -5.97 2.21
CA ASN A 57 -13.89 -4.59 2.67
C ASN A 57 -13.18 -4.35 4.00
N VAL A 58 -12.27 -5.27 4.39
CA VAL A 58 -11.45 -5.14 5.59
C VAL A 58 -9.99 -5.04 5.19
N VAL A 59 -9.31 -4.04 5.72
CA VAL A 59 -7.90 -3.74 5.49
C VAL A 59 -7.16 -3.88 6.82
N ASN A 60 -6.23 -4.85 6.88
CA ASN A 60 -5.38 -5.06 8.05
C ASN A 60 -3.99 -4.43 7.89
N ASN A 61 -3.52 -4.25 6.65
CA ASN A 61 -2.15 -3.85 6.36
C ASN A 61 -2.12 -2.47 5.71
N TYR A 62 -2.56 -2.39 4.46
CA TYR A 62 -2.65 -1.14 3.74
C TYR A 62 -3.65 -1.24 2.58
N PHE A 63 -4.10 -0.08 2.12
CA PHE A 63 -4.85 0.13 0.90
C PHE A 63 -4.19 1.26 0.11
N SER A 64 -4.25 1.23 -1.21
CA SER A 64 -3.61 2.26 -2.03
C SER A 64 -4.37 2.57 -3.31
N LEU A 65 -4.12 3.77 -3.82
CA LEU A 65 -4.62 4.31 -5.07
C LEU A 65 -3.45 4.84 -5.88
N GLY A 66 -3.46 4.65 -7.21
CA GLY A 66 -2.45 5.19 -8.10
C GLY A 66 -1.45 4.16 -8.62
N VAL A 67 -0.21 4.61 -8.82
CA VAL A 67 0.84 3.77 -9.41
C VAL A 67 1.19 2.54 -8.55
N ASP A 68 1.12 2.62 -7.22
CA ASP A 68 1.33 1.44 -6.36
C ASP A 68 0.30 0.35 -6.65
N ALA A 69 -0.98 0.71 -6.66
CA ALA A 69 -2.07 -0.23 -6.95
C ALA A 69 -1.93 -0.86 -8.35
N ARG A 70 -1.45 -0.08 -9.34
CA ARG A 70 -1.17 -0.58 -10.69
C ARG A 70 -0.06 -1.62 -10.68
N ILE A 71 1.08 -1.32 -10.06
CA ILE A 71 2.21 -2.25 -9.98
C ILE A 71 1.82 -3.51 -9.21
N ALA A 72 1.06 -3.37 -8.12
CA ALA A 72 0.54 -4.50 -7.36
C ALA A 72 -0.39 -5.39 -8.21
N LEU A 73 -1.25 -4.81 -9.04
CA LEU A 73 -2.09 -5.55 -9.97
C LEU A 73 -1.27 -6.27 -11.03
N GLU A 74 -0.33 -5.58 -11.68
CA GLU A 74 0.56 -6.20 -12.69
C GLU A 74 1.39 -7.35 -12.09
N PHE A 75 1.86 -7.19 -10.85
CA PHE A 75 2.56 -8.25 -10.11
C PHE A 75 1.63 -9.45 -9.85
N HIS A 76 0.41 -9.20 -9.39
CA HIS A 76 -0.58 -10.25 -9.13
C HIS A 76 -0.91 -11.03 -10.41
N GLU A 77 -1.22 -10.35 -11.52
CA GLU A 77 -1.54 -10.98 -12.80
C GLU A 77 -0.34 -11.76 -13.36
N ALA A 78 0.86 -11.20 -13.29
CA ALA A 78 2.07 -11.89 -13.74
C ALA A 78 2.37 -13.14 -12.90
N ARG A 79 2.08 -13.09 -11.59
CA ARG A 79 2.21 -14.22 -10.67
C ARG A 79 1.19 -15.31 -10.95
N GLU A 80 -0.08 -14.96 -11.15
CA GLU A 80 -1.13 -15.92 -11.50
C GLU A 80 -0.81 -16.60 -12.84
N ALA A 81 -0.29 -15.85 -13.83
CA ALA A 81 0.09 -16.42 -15.12
C ALA A 81 1.31 -17.34 -15.05
N ARG A 82 2.28 -17.08 -14.16
CA ARG A 82 3.57 -17.79 -14.10
C ARG A 82 4.07 -18.01 -12.67
N PRO A 83 3.36 -18.79 -11.84
CA PRO A 83 3.64 -18.91 -10.40
C PRO A 83 5.07 -19.38 -10.10
N GLY A 84 5.63 -20.26 -10.93
CA GLY A 84 7.02 -20.76 -10.78
C GLY A 84 8.13 -19.71 -10.94
N LYS A 85 7.82 -18.49 -11.40
CA LYS A 85 8.77 -17.37 -11.46
C LYS A 85 8.77 -16.47 -10.22
N PHE A 86 7.76 -16.61 -9.34
CA PHE A 86 7.50 -15.72 -8.20
C PHE A 86 7.73 -16.38 -6.83
N ASN A 87 8.41 -17.52 -6.84
CA ASN A 87 8.82 -18.28 -5.65
C ASN A 87 10.08 -17.74 -4.96
N SER A 88 10.71 -16.70 -5.51
CA SER A 88 11.93 -16.10 -4.93
C SER A 88 11.68 -14.64 -4.57
N ARG A 89 11.99 -14.27 -3.32
CA ARG A 89 11.89 -12.88 -2.85
C ARG A 89 12.75 -11.91 -3.63
N PHE A 90 13.97 -12.32 -4.00
CA PHE A 90 14.86 -11.50 -4.81
C PHE A 90 14.24 -11.19 -6.18
N ARG A 91 13.66 -12.20 -6.84
CA ARG A 91 12.97 -12.04 -8.11
C ARG A 91 11.74 -11.16 -7.98
N ASN A 92 10.97 -11.32 -6.90
CA ASN A 92 9.81 -10.49 -6.62
C ASN A 92 10.23 -9.02 -6.44
N LYS A 93 11.27 -8.75 -5.66
CA LYS A 93 11.80 -7.39 -5.47
C LYS A 93 12.31 -6.79 -6.79
N MET A 94 12.98 -7.59 -7.62
CA MET A 94 13.46 -7.14 -8.93
C MET A 94 12.30 -6.81 -9.89
N PHE A 95 11.21 -7.56 -9.85
CA PHE A 95 10.00 -7.23 -10.62
C PHE A 95 9.45 -5.87 -10.21
N TYR A 96 9.28 -5.61 -8.91
CA TYR A 96 8.79 -4.31 -8.42
C TYR A 96 9.70 -3.16 -8.86
N GLY A 97 11.03 -3.34 -8.80
CA GLY A 97 11.97 -2.32 -9.27
C GLY A 97 11.87 -2.03 -10.78
N GLN A 98 11.69 -3.08 -11.60
CA GLN A 98 11.53 -2.92 -13.06
C GLN A 98 10.19 -2.29 -13.43
N ALA A 99 9.10 -2.73 -12.79
CA ALA A 99 7.75 -2.19 -13.01
C ALA A 99 7.66 -0.73 -12.56
N GLY A 100 8.19 -0.41 -11.37
CA GLY A 100 8.33 0.96 -10.88
C GLY A 100 9.10 1.84 -11.84
N GLY A 101 10.31 1.42 -12.26
CA GLY A 101 11.13 2.19 -13.21
C GLY A 101 10.43 2.45 -14.55
N LYS A 102 9.69 1.46 -15.08
CA LYS A 102 8.92 1.60 -16.33
C LYS A 102 7.80 2.64 -16.19
N ASP A 103 7.03 2.59 -15.12
CA ASP A 103 5.90 3.50 -14.90
C ASP A 103 6.37 4.94 -14.60
N LEU A 104 7.51 5.11 -13.95
CA LEU A 104 8.16 6.42 -13.78
C LEU A 104 8.51 7.08 -15.13
N ILE A 105 9.01 6.30 -16.09
CA ILE A 105 9.32 6.79 -17.45
C ILE A 105 8.03 7.14 -18.21
N GLN A 106 6.97 6.33 -18.05
CA GLN A 106 5.72 6.53 -18.77
C GLN A 106 4.86 7.66 -18.21
N ARG A 107 5.12 8.14 -16.98
CA ARG A 107 4.41 9.24 -16.29
C ARG A 107 2.88 9.11 -16.33
N LYS A 108 2.34 7.89 -16.43
CA LYS A 108 0.91 7.62 -16.62
C LYS A 108 0.04 8.11 -15.46
N TRP A 109 0.62 8.18 -14.26
CA TRP A 109 -0.08 8.55 -13.03
C TRP A 109 0.19 9.99 -12.57
N LYS A 110 0.83 10.80 -13.42
CA LYS A 110 1.19 12.20 -13.09
C LYS A 110 -0.02 13.09 -12.79
N ASP A 111 -1.17 12.74 -13.35
CA ASP A 111 -2.39 13.51 -13.24
C ASP A 111 -3.34 12.97 -12.17
N LEU A 112 -2.94 11.93 -11.39
CA LEU A 112 -3.79 11.34 -10.34
C LEU A 112 -4.35 12.42 -9.40
N CYS A 113 -3.52 13.36 -8.97
CA CYS A 113 -3.91 14.44 -8.07
C CYS A 113 -5.00 15.38 -8.65
N ASN A 114 -5.22 15.37 -9.97
CA ASN A 114 -6.29 16.14 -10.60
C ASN A 114 -7.65 15.45 -10.51
N TYR A 115 -7.69 14.14 -10.26
CA TYR A 115 -8.90 13.32 -10.21
C TYR A 115 -9.28 12.87 -8.79
N VAL A 116 -8.46 13.19 -7.79
CA VAL A 116 -8.67 12.78 -6.40
C VAL A 116 -8.93 14.00 -5.52
N THR A 117 -10.00 13.91 -4.73
CA THR A 117 -10.21 14.74 -3.55
C THR A 117 -9.91 13.90 -2.31
N LEU A 118 -9.26 14.49 -1.31
CA LEU A 118 -8.91 13.80 -0.07
C LEU A 118 -9.31 14.67 1.12
N GLU A 119 -10.08 14.10 2.02
CA GLU A 119 -10.40 14.69 3.32
C GLU A 119 -9.88 13.74 4.40
N CYS A 120 -9.14 14.28 5.38
CA CYS A 120 -8.66 13.55 6.55
C CYS A 120 -9.17 14.27 7.79
N ASP A 121 -9.94 13.58 8.64
CA ASP A 121 -10.46 14.13 9.91
C ASP A 121 -11.16 15.50 9.76
N GLY A 122 -11.93 15.68 8.68
CA GLY A 122 -12.64 16.92 8.36
C GLY A 122 -11.77 18.02 7.73
N GLN A 123 -10.49 17.77 7.48
CA GLN A 123 -9.58 18.67 6.78
C GLN A 123 -9.44 18.28 5.31
N ASP A 124 -9.72 19.21 4.40
CA ASP A 124 -9.46 19.02 2.96
C ASP A 124 -7.96 19.09 2.65
N MET A 125 -7.43 17.98 2.16
CA MET A 125 -6.02 17.78 1.78
C MET A 125 -5.81 17.82 0.26
N THR A 126 -6.87 18.06 -0.53
CA THR A 126 -6.84 18.03 -2.00
C THR A 126 -5.80 18.96 -2.60
N SER A 127 -5.68 20.19 -2.08
CA SER A 127 -4.69 21.16 -2.55
C SER A 127 -3.26 20.66 -2.35
N LYS A 128 -2.99 19.98 -1.22
CA LYS A 128 -1.67 19.41 -0.91
C LYS A 128 -1.29 18.28 -1.87
N LEU A 129 -2.26 17.44 -2.26
CA LEU A 129 -2.03 16.39 -3.27
C LEU A 129 -1.60 16.98 -4.62
N LYS A 130 -2.24 18.08 -5.04
CA LYS A 130 -1.94 18.77 -6.30
C LYS A 130 -0.58 19.46 -6.26
N GLU A 131 -0.31 20.21 -5.19
CA GLU A 131 0.96 20.92 -4.99
C GLU A 131 2.16 19.95 -5.02
N MET A 132 2.05 18.84 -4.29
CA MET A 132 3.11 17.83 -4.23
C MET A 132 3.16 16.91 -5.44
N LYS A 133 2.20 17.01 -6.37
CA LYS A 133 2.09 16.13 -7.56
C LYS A 133 2.11 14.65 -7.18
N VAL A 134 1.24 14.27 -6.25
CA VAL A 134 1.16 12.90 -5.75
C VAL A 134 0.70 11.94 -6.86
N HIS A 135 1.43 10.84 -7.03
CA HIS A 135 1.15 9.78 -8.02
C HIS A 135 0.58 8.51 -7.37
N SER A 136 0.69 8.39 -6.04
CA SER A 136 0.13 7.29 -5.27
C SER A 136 -0.32 7.79 -3.90
N ILE A 137 -1.48 7.34 -3.42
CA ILE A 137 -1.94 7.58 -2.05
C ILE A 137 -2.01 6.24 -1.35
N LEU A 138 -1.38 6.13 -0.18
CA LEU A 138 -1.36 4.94 0.65
C LEU A 138 -2.08 5.25 1.95
N PHE A 139 -2.91 4.30 2.36
CA PHE A 139 -3.55 4.22 3.67
C PHE A 139 -2.92 3.03 4.38
N LEU A 140 -2.14 3.28 5.40
CA LEU A 140 -1.24 2.30 6.01
C LEU A 140 -1.64 2.07 7.48
N ASN A 141 -1.61 0.82 7.92
CA ASN A 141 -1.90 0.39 9.30
C ASN A 141 -0.70 -0.37 9.91
N ILE A 142 0.38 -0.56 9.15
CA ILE A 142 1.58 -1.26 9.59
C ILE A 142 2.81 -0.39 9.34
N SER A 143 3.81 -0.47 10.21
CA SER A 143 4.98 0.42 10.14
C SER A 143 5.88 0.24 8.90
N ASN A 144 5.72 -0.85 8.14
CA ASN A 144 6.58 -1.19 7.00
C ASN A 144 5.75 -1.45 5.75
N TYR A 145 6.23 -0.97 4.61
CA TYR A 145 5.60 -1.07 3.31
C TYR A 145 6.63 -1.46 2.23
N GLY A 146 6.18 -1.99 1.08
CA GLY A 146 7.04 -2.16 -0.10
C GLY A 146 8.28 -3.07 0.10
N GLY A 147 8.20 -4.07 0.97
CA GLY A 147 9.33 -4.97 1.25
C GLY A 147 10.31 -4.47 2.32
N GLY A 148 9.81 -3.72 3.30
CA GLY A 148 10.57 -3.32 4.50
C GLY A 148 10.88 -1.82 4.58
N THR A 149 10.41 -1.02 3.62
CA THR A 149 10.56 0.43 3.63
C THR A 149 9.68 1.05 4.72
N LYS A 150 10.22 2.05 5.43
CA LYS A 150 9.47 2.85 6.41
C LYS A 150 9.11 4.20 5.79
N PRO A 151 7.92 4.33 5.18
CA PRO A 151 7.56 5.55 4.45
C PRO A 151 7.39 6.77 5.37
N TRP A 152 7.23 6.55 6.69
CA TRP A 152 7.11 7.60 7.70
C TRP A 152 8.45 8.20 8.16
N GLY A 153 9.58 7.64 7.70
CA GLY A 153 10.93 8.07 8.09
C GLY A 153 11.29 7.75 9.55
N THR A 154 12.47 8.21 9.97
CA THR A 154 12.95 8.14 11.36
C THR A 154 12.66 9.51 12.00
N SER A 155 11.55 9.61 12.75
CA SER A 155 11.23 10.65 13.74
C SER A 155 11.88 12.03 13.51
N GLY A 156 11.14 12.95 12.86
CA GLY A 156 11.59 14.33 12.63
C GLY A 156 10.50 15.31 12.17
N PHE A 157 9.33 14.83 11.76
CA PHE A 157 8.16 15.69 11.56
C PHE A 157 7.48 15.92 12.91
N SER A 158 7.78 17.03 13.58
CA SER A 158 7.26 17.40 14.91
C SER A 158 5.73 17.54 15.02
N GLN A 159 4.99 17.24 13.94
CA GLN A 159 3.56 17.48 13.80
C GLN A 159 2.71 16.20 13.92
N PHE A 160 3.33 15.02 13.80
CA PHE A 160 2.60 13.75 13.83
C PHE A 160 3.18 12.80 14.88
N GLN A 161 2.31 11.95 15.43
CA GLN A 161 2.71 10.88 16.34
C GLN A 161 3.49 9.78 15.58
N SER A 162 4.16 8.91 16.35
CA SER A 162 4.81 7.74 15.77
C SER A 162 3.73 6.73 15.33
N PRO A 163 3.86 6.10 14.14
CA PRO A 163 2.88 5.14 13.66
C PRO A 163 2.73 3.98 14.64
N ALA A 164 1.49 3.61 14.92
CA ALA A 164 1.14 2.45 15.71
C ALA A 164 0.08 1.63 14.98
N THR A 165 -0.12 0.39 15.40
CA THR A 165 -1.09 -0.51 14.76
C THR A 165 -2.32 -0.74 15.65
N ASP A 166 -2.42 0.01 16.74
CA ASP A 166 -3.38 -0.17 17.83
C ASP A 166 -3.78 1.15 18.51
N ASP A 167 -3.63 2.27 17.79
CA ASP A 167 -3.95 3.63 18.25
C ASP A 167 -5.28 4.17 17.70
N GLY A 168 -5.96 3.40 16.85
CA GLY A 168 -7.20 3.79 16.19
C GLY A 168 -6.99 4.80 15.05
N MET A 169 -5.77 4.97 14.55
CA MET A 169 -5.41 5.90 13.48
C MET A 169 -4.90 5.17 12.24
N ILE A 170 -5.09 5.77 11.06
CA ILE A 170 -4.56 5.25 9.79
C ILE A 170 -3.64 6.28 9.17
N GLU A 171 -2.42 5.88 8.80
CA GLU A 171 -1.50 6.80 8.16
C GLU A 171 -1.87 7.03 6.69
N VAL A 172 -1.95 8.29 6.28
CA VAL A 172 -2.19 8.68 4.89
C VAL A 172 -0.91 9.26 4.29
N ILE A 173 -0.37 8.58 3.29
CA ILE A 173 0.94 8.88 2.70
C ILE A 173 0.78 9.14 1.20
N GLY A 174 1.21 10.32 0.74
CA GLY A 174 1.32 10.63 -0.69
C GLY A 174 2.72 10.33 -1.20
N LEU A 175 2.84 9.43 -2.18
CA LEU A 175 4.11 9.15 -2.86
C LEU A 175 4.25 9.97 -4.13
N THR A 176 5.46 10.49 -4.32
CA THR A 176 5.88 11.18 -5.54
C THR A 176 6.92 10.35 -6.29
N THR A 177 7.23 10.72 -7.53
CA THR A 177 8.20 10.07 -8.44
C THR A 177 9.57 9.73 -7.81
N TYR A 178 9.98 10.42 -6.74
CA TYR A 178 11.29 10.26 -6.12
C TYR A 178 11.31 9.27 -4.93
N GLN A 179 10.16 8.70 -4.56
CA GLN A 179 9.99 7.87 -3.35
C GLN A 179 9.45 6.47 -3.65
N LEU A 180 9.41 6.08 -4.93
CA LEU A 180 9.04 4.74 -5.42
C LEU A 180 10.28 3.89 -5.68
#